data_AF-R9LRD6-F1
#
_entry.id   AF-R9LRD6-F1
#
_cell.length_a   1.000
_cell.length_b   1.000
_cell.length_c   1.000
_cell.angle_alpha   90.00
_cell.angle_beta   90.00
_cell.angle_gamma   90.00
#
_symmetry.space_group_name_H-M   'P 1'
#
loop_
_entity.id
_entity.type
_entity.pdbx_description
1 polymer ?
#
loop_
_entity_poly.entity_id
_entity_poly.type
_entity_poly.pdbx_seq_one_letter_code
_entity_poly.pdbx_strand_id
1 'polypeptide(L)'
;YLDEKGKVLDQVPTDAGKYTLVAYVPSTADYTGLADSVSFEIGKAENEWTIEPSVEDIVYQESLNPIGEAKYGTVQFTYAASKNGPFVSQVPVDAGTYYMKALVEPSANVNGLESVVSFTIKRRLATLIETPTAQAYVGDRLADISLPTGWSWMAPDEIVGADTVHALAMYPASDPNVDYSNIEGYDPATKTIVRPIALTVFARQNEWVDFPAIADWTYGEEGSNPTGEAKFGAVQFEYYTVDGQRLSGRPTDAGTYVLYAYVDASDAYTGLGEVQSFTIHPQVLKDIATPTAFGKVGQTLSEIPLPTGWSWKNPQEIVHSQNDTHEIV
;
A
#
# COMPACT_ATOMS: atom_id res chain seq x y z
N TYR A 1 -82.31 -7.21 -29.80
CA TYR A 1 -81.79 -6.85 -28.45
C TYR A 1 -81.33 -5.42 -28.48
N LEU A 2 -81.24 -4.75 -27.33
CA LEU A 2 -80.63 -3.42 -27.21
C LEU A 2 -79.39 -3.51 -26.33
N ASP A 3 -78.32 -2.79 -26.68
CA ASP A 3 -77.18 -2.56 -25.78
C ASP A 3 -77.53 -1.58 -24.66
N GLU A 4 -76.62 -1.36 -23.71
CA GLU A 4 -76.81 -0.44 -22.58
C GLU A 4 -77.16 0.99 -23.02
N LYS A 5 -76.78 1.40 -24.23
CA LYS A 5 -77.06 2.73 -24.80
C LYS A 5 -78.36 2.75 -25.63
N GLY A 6 -79.10 1.66 -25.68
CA GLY A 6 -80.35 1.53 -26.43
C GLY A 6 -80.15 1.27 -27.92
N LYS A 7 -78.94 0.94 -28.38
CA LYS A 7 -78.68 0.60 -29.78
C LYS A 7 -79.18 -0.80 -30.08
N VAL A 8 -79.90 -0.95 -31.20
CA VAL A 8 -80.37 -2.26 -31.67
C VAL A 8 -79.18 -3.14 -32.07
N LEU A 9 -79.20 -4.37 -31.58
CA LEU A 9 -78.28 -5.45 -31.93
C LEU A 9 -78.99 -6.46 -32.82
N ASP A 10 -78.34 -6.80 -33.93
CA ASP A 10 -78.84 -7.74 -34.95
C ASP A 10 -78.74 -9.21 -34.51
N GLN A 11 -78.01 -9.48 -33.43
CA GLN A 11 -77.79 -10.82 -32.86
C GLN A 11 -77.97 -10.80 -31.34
N VAL A 12 -78.06 -11.99 -30.75
CA VAL A 12 -78.02 -12.16 -29.29
C VAL A 12 -76.65 -11.69 -28.81
N PRO A 13 -76.58 -10.77 -27.83
CA PRO A 13 -75.29 -10.32 -27.30
C PRO A 13 -74.53 -11.46 -26.63
N THR A 14 -73.21 -11.50 -26.84
CA THR A 14 -72.31 -12.49 -26.21
C THR A 14 -71.26 -11.85 -25.31
N ASP A 15 -70.98 -10.56 -25.50
CA ASP A 15 -70.01 -9.83 -24.70
C ASP A 15 -70.60 -9.45 -23.34
N ALA A 16 -69.75 -9.36 -22.33
CA ALA A 16 -70.15 -8.91 -21.01
C ALA A 16 -70.69 -7.47 -21.07
N GLY A 17 -71.79 -7.24 -20.35
CA GLY A 17 -72.49 -5.95 -20.38
C GLY A 17 -73.96 -6.08 -20.04
N LYS A 18 -74.63 -4.92 -19.98
CA LYS A 18 -76.06 -4.82 -19.73
C LYS A 18 -76.80 -4.71 -21.05
N TYR A 19 -77.89 -5.46 -21.17
CA TYR A 19 -78.69 -5.55 -22.38
C TYR A 19 -80.18 -5.55 -22.05
N THR A 20 -80.99 -5.18 -23.03
CA THR A 20 -82.44 -5.27 -22.94
C THR A 20 -82.98 -6.15 -24.06
N LEU A 21 -83.76 -7.17 -23.69
CA LEU A 21 -84.60 -7.92 -24.61
C LEU A 21 -85.93 -7.19 -24.75
N VAL A 22 -86.28 -6.79 -25.97
CA VAL A 22 -87.59 -6.21 -26.30
C VAL A 22 -88.38 -7.24 -27.08
N ALA A 23 -89.52 -7.68 -26.54
CA ALA A 23 -90.48 -8.50 -27.24
C ALA A 23 -91.62 -7.61 -27.72
N TYR A 24 -92.02 -7.73 -28.99
CA TYR A 24 -93.12 -6.93 -29.52
C TYR A 24 -93.98 -7.70 -30.53
N VAL A 25 -95.24 -7.33 -30.59
CA VAL A 25 -96.22 -7.70 -31.60
C VAL A 25 -96.60 -6.41 -32.33
N PRO A 26 -96.40 -6.31 -33.65
CA PRO A 26 -96.75 -5.12 -34.41
C PRO A 26 -98.27 -4.90 -34.40
N SER A 27 -98.69 -3.63 -34.51
CA SER A 27 -100.11 -3.30 -34.66
C SER A 27 -100.68 -3.85 -35.97
N THR A 28 -101.97 -4.17 -35.94
CA THR A 28 -102.77 -4.50 -37.14
C THR A 28 -103.85 -3.46 -37.34
N ALA A 29 -104.73 -3.64 -38.33
CA ALA A 29 -105.89 -2.77 -38.52
C ALA A 29 -106.86 -2.80 -37.33
N ASP A 30 -106.98 -3.96 -36.66
CA ASP A 30 -107.98 -4.22 -35.63
C ASP A 30 -107.42 -4.16 -34.20
N TYR A 31 -106.09 -4.17 -34.04
CA TYR A 31 -105.42 -4.22 -32.73
C TYR A 31 -104.19 -3.30 -32.65
N THR A 32 -104.08 -2.55 -31.56
CA THR A 32 -102.85 -1.84 -31.18
C THR A 32 -101.73 -2.84 -30.90
N GLY A 33 -100.52 -2.53 -31.37
CA GLY A 33 -99.34 -3.34 -31.08
C GLY A 33 -99.02 -3.36 -29.60
N LEU A 34 -98.28 -4.38 -29.17
CA LEU A 34 -97.86 -4.58 -27.80
C LEU A 34 -96.35 -4.76 -27.76
N ALA A 35 -95.68 -4.14 -26.80
CA ALA A 35 -94.27 -4.40 -26.54
C ALA A 35 -94.04 -4.47 -25.04
N ASP A 36 -93.10 -5.32 -24.64
CA ASP A 36 -92.59 -5.40 -23.28
C ASP A 36 -91.08 -5.65 -23.33
N SER A 37 -90.38 -5.38 -22.23
CA SER A 37 -88.93 -5.50 -22.18
C SER A 37 -88.40 -6.00 -20.84
N VAL A 38 -87.33 -6.79 -20.90
CA VAL A 38 -86.58 -7.25 -19.72
C VAL A 38 -85.11 -6.93 -19.89
N SER A 39 -84.52 -6.34 -18.85
CA SER A 39 -83.07 -6.11 -18.79
C SER A 39 -82.36 -7.31 -18.17
N PHE A 40 -81.20 -7.65 -18.71
CA PHE A 40 -80.32 -8.70 -18.20
C PHE A 40 -78.86 -8.26 -18.33
N GLU A 41 -77.99 -8.94 -17.60
CA GLU A 41 -76.54 -8.68 -17.60
C GLU A 41 -75.79 -9.97 -17.96
N ILE A 42 -74.84 -9.86 -18.87
CA ILE A 42 -73.84 -10.89 -19.12
C ILE A 42 -72.62 -10.50 -18.29
N GLY A 43 -72.28 -11.32 -17.30
CA GLY A 43 -71.08 -11.12 -16.48
C GLY A 43 -69.80 -11.46 -17.25
N LYS A 44 -68.68 -10.89 -16.83
CA LYS A 44 -67.35 -11.32 -17.31
C LYS A 44 -67.05 -12.73 -16.80
N ALA A 45 -66.30 -13.50 -17.59
CA ALA A 45 -65.73 -14.75 -17.14
C ALA A 45 -64.63 -14.49 -16.09
N GLU A 46 -64.56 -15.37 -15.09
CA GLU A 46 -63.44 -15.39 -14.16
C GLU A 46 -62.18 -15.91 -14.84
N ASN A 47 -61.05 -15.28 -14.51
CA ASN A 47 -59.73 -15.70 -14.93
C ASN A 47 -59.06 -16.49 -13.81
N GLU A 48 -58.04 -17.27 -14.15
CA GLU A 48 -57.29 -18.08 -13.18
C GLU A 48 -55.83 -18.20 -13.63
N TRP A 49 -54.92 -18.30 -12.66
CA TRP A 49 -53.53 -18.63 -12.93
C TRP A 49 -53.44 -20.12 -13.30
N THR A 50 -52.93 -20.42 -14.49
CA THR A 50 -52.55 -21.79 -14.88
C THR A 50 -51.18 -22.16 -14.32
N ILE A 51 -50.32 -21.15 -14.12
CA ILE A 51 -49.09 -21.23 -13.33
C ILE A 51 -49.09 -20.03 -12.39
N GLU A 52 -49.07 -20.30 -11.08
CA GLU A 52 -49.02 -19.26 -10.06
C GLU A 52 -47.75 -18.39 -10.22
N PRO A 53 -47.88 -17.06 -10.16
CA PRO A 53 -46.72 -16.17 -10.24
C PRO A 53 -45.70 -16.44 -9.15
N SER A 54 -44.45 -16.67 -9.54
CA SER A 54 -43.35 -16.85 -8.60
C SER A 54 -42.02 -16.41 -9.19
N VAL A 55 -41.07 -16.15 -8.31
CA VAL A 55 -39.71 -15.73 -8.65
C VAL A 55 -38.78 -16.20 -7.54
N GLU A 56 -37.64 -16.78 -7.91
CA GLU A 56 -36.67 -17.28 -6.95
C GLU A 56 -35.78 -16.15 -6.38
N ASP A 57 -35.26 -16.38 -5.17
CA ASP A 57 -34.15 -15.58 -4.68
C ASP A 57 -32.92 -15.81 -5.57
N ILE A 58 -32.17 -14.75 -5.86
CA ILE A 58 -30.96 -14.80 -6.66
C ILE A 58 -29.77 -14.23 -5.89
N VAL A 59 -28.54 -14.53 -6.31
CA VAL A 59 -27.35 -13.84 -5.83
C VAL A 59 -27.10 -12.61 -6.72
N TYR A 60 -26.52 -11.55 -6.15
CA TYR A 60 -26.10 -10.36 -6.89
C TYR A 60 -25.35 -10.71 -8.19
N GLN A 61 -25.76 -10.08 -9.30
CA GLN A 61 -25.33 -10.31 -10.70
C GLN A 61 -25.88 -11.57 -11.41
N GLU A 62 -26.70 -12.38 -10.75
CA GLU A 62 -27.45 -13.44 -11.44
C GLU A 62 -28.68 -12.88 -12.18
N SER A 63 -29.21 -13.66 -13.11
CA SER A 63 -30.40 -13.27 -13.88
C SER A 63 -31.69 -13.68 -13.16
N LEU A 64 -32.66 -12.77 -13.11
CA LEU A 64 -33.98 -13.02 -12.54
C LEU A 64 -34.89 -13.70 -13.58
N ASN A 65 -35.51 -14.82 -13.21
CA ASN A 65 -36.40 -15.59 -14.10
C ASN A 65 -37.80 -15.74 -13.47
N PRO A 66 -38.68 -14.72 -13.58
CA PRO A 66 -40.04 -14.82 -13.07
C PRO A 66 -40.87 -15.78 -13.93
N ILE A 67 -41.80 -16.49 -13.30
CA ILE A 67 -42.78 -17.35 -13.96
C ILE A 67 -44.20 -16.93 -13.58
N GLY A 68 -45.15 -17.22 -14.46
CA GLY A 68 -46.58 -16.95 -14.25
C GLY A 68 -47.33 -17.04 -15.57
N GLU A 69 -48.43 -17.79 -15.58
CA GLU A 69 -49.29 -17.96 -16.75
C GLU A 69 -50.75 -17.85 -16.34
N ALA A 70 -51.55 -17.17 -17.15
CA ALA A 70 -52.98 -17.02 -16.94
C ALA A 70 -53.75 -17.76 -18.03
N LYS A 71 -54.93 -18.28 -17.67
CA LYS A 71 -55.82 -18.93 -18.62
C LYS A 71 -56.23 -18.02 -19.78
N TYR A 72 -56.41 -16.74 -19.49
CA TYR A 72 -56.71 -15.71 -20.48
C TYR A 72 -55.79 -14.50 -20.30
N GLY A 73 -55.26 -13.96 -21.40
CA GLY A 73 -54.41 -12.76 -21.42
C GLY A 73 -52.92 -13.06 -21.33
N THR A 74 -52.11 -12.00 -21.26
CA THR A 74 -50.64 -12.08 -21.14
C THR A 74 -50.22 -11.47 -19.81
N VAL A 75 -49.33 -12.16 -19.10
CA VAL A 75 -48.82 -11.72 -17.80
C VAL A 75 -47.72 -10.68 -18.01
N GLN A 76 -47.80 -9.57 -17.27
CA GLN A 76 -46.76 -8.55 -17.20
C GLN A 76 -46.13 -8.56 -15.81
N PHE A 77 -44.80 -8.62 -15.75
CA PHE A 77 -44.05 -8.55 -14.50
C PHE A 77 -43.48 -7.15 -14.28
N THR A 78 -43.66 -6.65 -13.06
CA THR A 78 -43.10 -5.37 -12.59
C THR A 78 -42.55 -5.54 -11.19
N TYR A 79 -41.64 -4.67 -10.77
CA TYR A 79 -40.86 -4.81 -9.54
C TYR A 79 -40.89 -3.55 -8.70
N ALA A 80 -40.77 -3.71 -7.38
CA ALA A 80 -40.72 -2.62 -6.41
C ALA A 80 -39.87 -2.97 -5.20
N ALA A 81 -39.30 -1.96 -4.54
CA ALA A 81 -38.63 -2.11 -3.24
C ALA A 81 -39.62 -2.22 -2.06
N SER A 82 -40.92 -2.00 -2.29
CA SER A 82 -41.98 -2.07 -1.30
C SER A 82 -43.16 -2.86 -1.85
N LYS A 83 -43.87 -3.59 -0.98
CA LYS A 83 -45.05 -4.39 -1.34
C LYS A 83 -46.12 -3.58 -2.06
N ASN A 84 -46.22 -2.28 -1.76
CA ASN A 84 -47.24 -1.39 -2.31
C ASN A 84 -46.75 -0.55 -3.51
N GLY A 85 -45.53 -0.79 -4.00
CA GLY A 85 -44.96 -0.04 -5.11
C GLY A 85 -44.19 1.23 -4.69
N PRO A 86 -43.87 2.11 -5.66
CA PRO A 86 -44.26 2.04 -7.07
C PRO A 86 -43.62 0.85 -7.80
N PHE A 87 -44.39 0.23 -8.70
CA PHE A 87 -43.93 -0.91 -9.50
C PHE A 87 -43.45 -0.41 -10.87
N VAL A 88 -42.28 -0.89 -11.31
CA VAL A 88 -41.64 -0.53 -12.58
C VAL A 88 -41.16 -1.77 -13.32
N SER A 89 -40.91 -1.68 -14.63
CA SER A 89 -40.47 -2.83 -15.43
C SER A 89 -38.99 -3.20 -15.24
N GLN A 90 -38.18 -2.28 -14.71
CA GLN A 90 -36.77 -2.52 -14.45
C GLN A 90 -36.58 -3.51 -13.30
N VAL A 91 -35.81 -4.57 -13.55
CA VAL A 91 -35.40 -5.54 -12.53
C VAL A 91 -34.44 -4.85 -11.55
N PRO A 92 -34.65 -4.96 -10.23
CA PRO A 92 -33.69 -4.45 -9.26
C PRO A 92 -32.35 -5.18 -9.38
N VAL A 93 -31.25 -4.46 -9.16
CA VAL A 93 -29.89 -4.99 -9.34
C VAL A 93 -29.20 -5.22 -8.01
N ASP A 94 -29.37 -4.31 -7.05
CA ASP A 94 -28.68 -4.36 -5.75
C ASP A 94 -29.26 -5.44 -4.83
N ALA A 95 -28.45 -5.89 -3.89
CA ALA A 95 -28.85 -6.82 -2.85
C ALA A 95 -29.91 -6.18 -1.93
N GLY A 96 -30.99 -6.91 -1.70
CA GLY A 96 -32.14 -6.42 -0.95
C GLY A 96 -33.35 -7.31 -1.10
N THR A 97 -34.40 -6.98 -0.36
CA THR A 97 -35.72 -7.61 -0.49
C THR A 97 -36.60 -6.75 -1.39
N TYR A 98 -37.21 -7.38 -2.38
CA TYR A 98 -38.03 -6.75 -3.40
C TYR A 98 -39.35 -7.50 -3.56
N TYR A 99 -40.25 -6.89 -4.32
CA TYR A 99 -41.56 -7.43 -4.63
C TYR A 99 -41.75 -7.44 -6.14
N MET A 100 -42.18 -8.57 -6.67
CA MET A 100 -42.65 -8.70 -8.05
C MET A 100 -44.17 -8.67 -8.04
N LYS A 101 -44.75 -7.88 -8.94
CA LYS A 101 -46.17 -7.91 -9.27
C LYS A 101 -46.36 -8.52 -10.65
N ALA A 102 -47.18 -9.56 -10.72
CA ALA A 102 -47.72 -10.13 -11.94
C ALA A 102 -49.11 -9.56 -12.18
N LEU A 103 -49.32 -8.92 -13.33
CA LEU A 103 -50.58 -8.28 -13.70
C LEU A 103 -51.06 -8.82 -15.05
N VAL A 104 -52.33 -9.19 -15.11
CA VAL A 104 -53.07 -9.44 -16.35
C VAL A 104 -54.20 -8.42 -16.41
N GLU A 105 -54.13 -7.51 -17.39
CA GLU A 105 -55.15 -6.48 -17.56
C GLU A 105 -56.54 -7.10 -17.87
N PRO A 106 -57.63 -6.59 -17.27
CA PRO A 106 -58.97 -7.04 -17.60
C PRO A 106 -59.31 -6.74 -19.06
N SER A 107 -60.04 -7.65 -19.72
CA SER A 107 -60.57 -7.43 -21.06
C SER A 107 -62.06 -7.08 -21.02
N ALA A 108 -62.70 -6.95 -22.18
CA ALA A 108 -64.14 -6.74 -22.27
C ALA A 108 -64.94 -7.88 -21.59
N ASN A 109 -64.50 -9.13 -21.75
CA ASN A 109 -65.27 -10.32 -21.37
C ASN A 109 -64.65 -11.12 -20.22
N VAL A 110 -63.45 -10.78 -19.76
CA VAL A 110 -62.72 -11.55 -18.75
C VAL A 110 -62.13 -10.61 -17.69
N ASN A 111 -62.25 -11.00 -16.43
CA ASN A 111 -61.62 -10.28 -15.31
C ASN A 111 -60.09 -10.33 -15.39
N GLY A 112 -59.43 -9.30 -14.85
CA GLY A 112 -57.97 -9.27 -14.74
C GLY A 112 -57.47 -10.15 -13.59
N LEU A 113 -56.15 -10.30 -13.48
CA LEU A 113 -55.48 -10.96 -12.36
C LEU A 113 -54.35 -10.10 -11.83
N GLU A 114 -54.16 -10.11 -10.51
CA GLU A 114 -53.02 -9.47 -9.86
C GLU A 114 -52.48 -10.40 -8.77
N SER A 115 -51.16 -10.55 -8.71
CA SER A 115 -50.47 -11.21 -7.61
C SER A 115 -49.17 -10.49 -7.30
N VAL A 116 -48.84 -10.37 -6.01
CA VAL A 116 -47.61 -9.75 -5.53
C VAL A 116 -46.85 -10.73 -4.64
N VAL A 117 -45.63 -11.06 -5.05
CA VAL A 117 -44.74 -11.98 -4.34
C VAL A 117 -43.43 -11.29 -3.98
N SER A 118 -42.82 -11.69 -2.86
CA SER A 118 -41.51 -11.17 -2.44
C SER A 118 -40.37 -12.08 -2.89
N PHE A 119 -39.22 -11.49 -3.17
CA PHE A 119 -37.96 -12.21 -3.42
C PHE A 119 -36.79 -11.39 -2.88
N THR A 120 -35.63 -12.04 -2.74
CA THR A 120 -34.41 -11.42 -2.24
C THR A 120 -33.28 -11.57 -3.24
N ILE A 121 -32.60 -10.46 -3.53
CA ILE A 121 -31.28 -10.47 -4.15
C ILE A 121 -30.27 -10.56 -3.00
N LYS A 122 -29.64 -11.72 -2.85
CA LYS A 122 -28.65 -12.00 -1.81
C LYS A 122 -27.32 -11.36 -2.17
N ARG A 123 -26.58 -10.94 -1.15
CA ARG A 123 -25.20 -10.49 -1.35
C ARG A 123 -24.35 -11.63 -1.89
N ARG A 124 -23.45 -11.31 -2.81
CA ARG A 124 -22.43 -12.25 -3.30
C ARG A 124 -21.33 -12.34 -2.26
N LEU A 125 -20.81 -13.54 -1.99
CA LEU A 125 -19.66 -13.67 -1.10
C LEU A 125 -18.44 -12.94 -1.68
N ALA A 126 -17.68 -12.25 -0.83
CA ALA A 126 -16.42 -11.66 -1.21
C ALA A 126 -15.46 -12.74 -1.71
N THR A 127 -14.74 -12.45 -2.79
CA THR A 127 -13.58 -13.24 -3.18
C THR A 127 -12.47 -13.08 -2.14
N LEU A 128 -11.55 -14.05 -2.06
CA LEU A 128 -10.40 -13.96 -1.17
C LEU A 128 -9.62 -12.67 -1.43
N ILE A 129 -9.33 -11.92 -0.36
CA ILE A 129 -8.45 -10.76 -0.36
C ILE A 129 -7.16 -11.22 0.31
N GLU A 130 -6.08 -11.31 -0.46
CA GLU A 130 -4.75 -11.68 0.04
C GLU A 130 -4.17 -10.56 0.91
N THR A 131 -3.49 -10.94 2.00
CA THR A 131 -2.71 -9.98 2.80
C THR A 131 -1.39 -9.73 2.09
N PRO A 132 -1.08 -8.49 1.68
CA PRO A 132 0.17 -8.21 1.01
C PRO A 132 1.37 -8.27 1.96
N THR A 133 2.57 -8.22 1.37
CA THR A 133 3.83 -7.94 2.05
C THR A 133 4.47 -6.71 1.41
N ALA A 134 5.36 -6.05 2.14
CA ALA A 134 6.10 -4.92 1.62
C ALA A 134 7.58 -4.95 2.04
N GLN A 135 8.40 -4.18 1.32
CA GLN A 135 9.81 -3.98 1.59
C GLN A 135 10.04 -2.53 2.00
N ALA A 136 10.97 -2.31 2.91
CA ALA A 136 11.29 -1.00 3.44
C ALA A 136 12.76 -0.91 3.82
N TYR A 137 13.28 0.31 3.87
CA TYR A 137 14.53 0.62 4.53
C TYR A 137 14.27 1.25 5.90
N VAL A 138 15.20 1.05 6.83
CA VAL A 138 15.17 1.76 8.11
C VAL A 138 15.16 3.27 7.86
N GLY A 139 14.26 3.98 8.53
CA GLY A 139 14.04 5.42 8.35
C GLY A 139 13.10 5.78 7.21
N ASP A 140 12.53 4.83 6.48
CA ASP A 140 11.42 5.09 5.56
C ASP A 140 10.17 5.47 6.35
N ARG A 141 9.35 6.36 5.80
CA ARG A 141 8.00 6.63 6.31
C ARG A 141 7.03 5.66 5.65
N LEU A 142 6.06 5.11 6.40
CA LEU A 142 5.09 4.15 5.84
C LEU A 142 4.36 4.72 4.61
N ALA A 143 4.03 6.01 4.59
CA ALA A 143 3.42 6.68 3.43
C ALA A 143 4.21 6.53 2.11
N ASP A 144 5.54 6.39 2.18
CA ASP A 144 6.40 6.28 1.00
C ASP A 144 6.51 4.83 0.48
N ILE A 145 6.07 3.87 1.29
CA ILE A 145 6.04 2.44 0.93
C ILE A 145 4.73 2.13 0.23
N SER A 146 4.84 1.82 -1.06
CA SER A 146 3.68 1.49 -1.91
C SER A 146 3.04 0.17 -1.49
N LEU A 147 1.71 0.17 -1.35
CA LEU A 147 0.89 -1.02 -1.16
C LEU A 147 0.11 -1.36 -2.44
N PRO A 148 -0.30 -2.63 -2.63
CA PRO A 148 -1.21 -3.00 -3.71
C PRO A 148 -2.53 -2.24 -3.67
N THR A 149 -3.21 -2.18 -4.82
CA THR A 149 -4.47 -1.46 -4.97
C THR A 149 -5.49 -1.86 -3.90
N GLY A 150 -6.11 -0.84 -3.29
CA GLY A 150 -7.12 -1.00 -2.24
C GLY A 150 -6.56 -0.99 -0.81
N TRP A 151 -5.26 -1.24 -0.60
CA TRP A 151 -4.66 -1.17 0.72
C TRP A 151 -4.10 0.23 1.02
N SER A 152 -4.14 0.63 2.29
CA SER A 152 -3.57 1.89 2.78
C SER A 152 -3.08 1.75 4.21
N TRP A 153 -1.92 2.33 4.53
CA TRP A 153 -1.39 2.32 5.89
C TRP A 153 -2.29 3.08 6.86
N MET A 154 -2.50 2.52 8.06
CA MET A 154 -3.26 3.19 9.11
C MET A 154 -2.48 4.30 9.81
N ALA A 155 -1.16 4.17 9.87
CA ALA A 155 -0.24 5.15 10.46
C ALA A 155 0.78 5.60 9.40
N PRO A 156 0.36 6.35 8.36
CA PRO A 156 1.24 6.73 7.26
C PRO A 156 2.46 7.57 7.69
N ASP A 157 2.43 8.18 8.88
CA ASP A 157 3.52 9.01 9.43
C ASP A 157 4.55 8.22 10.24
N GLU A 158 4.29 6.94 10.49
CA GLU A 158 5.20 6.06 11.23
C GLU A 158 6.50 5.85 10.44
N ILE A 159 7.63 5.88 11.15
CA ILE A 159 8.95 5.64 10.60
C ILE A 159 9.34 4.19 10.88
N VAL A 160 9.79 3.49 9.84
CA VAL A 160 10.24 2.11 9.93
C VAL A 160 11.56 2.04 10.72
N GLY A 161 11.52 1.35 11.85
CA GLY A 161 12.70 0.97 12.63
C GLY A 161 13.29 -0.36 12.16
N ALA A 162 14.48 -0.69 12.69
CA ALA A 162 15.15 -1.94 12.36
C ALA A 162 14.38 -3.20 12.82
N ASP A 163 13.55 -3.07 13.85
CA ASP A 163 12.71 -4.12 14.44
C ASP A 163 11.25 -4.08 13.97
N THR A 164 10.89 -3.15 13.08
CA THR A 164 9.51 -3.02 12.57
C THR A 164 9.18 -4.15 11.59
N VAL A 165 8.68 -5.26 12.12
CA VAL A 165 8.35 -6.47 11.34
C VAL A 165 6.95 -6.43 10.72
N HIS A 166 6.03 -5.63 11.27
CA HIS A 166 4.66 -5.48 10.77
C HIS A 166 4.16 -4.06 10.97
N ALA A 167 3.27 -3.62 10.09
CA ALA A 167 2.47 -2.40 10.29
C ALA A 167 1.02 -2.63 9.86
N LEU A 168 0.07 -1.93 10.49
CA LEU A 168 -1.35 -2.10 10.17
C LEU A 168 -1.73 -1.35 8.89
N ALA A 169 -2.42 -2.05 7.99
CA ALA A 169 -3.06 -1.47 6.83
C ALA A 169 -4.55 -1.77 6.81
N MET A 170 -5.29 -0.91 6.11
CA MET A 170 -6.73 -0.97 5.91
C MET A 170 -7.04 -1.22 4.42
N TYR A 171 -8.06 -2.02 4.16
CA TYR A 171 -8.70 -2.18 2.86
C TYR A 171 -10.20 -1.82 2.98
N PRO A 172 -10.77 -0.98 2.11
CA PRO A 172 -12.18 -0.62 2.16
C PRO A 172 -13.06 -1.78 1.65
N ALA A 173 -14.01 -2.21 2.48
CA ALA A 173 -14.95 -3.30 2.19
C ALA A 173 -16.39 -2.76 2.18
N SER A 174 -16.63 -1.76 1.32
CA SER A 174 -17.83 -0.91 1.38
C SER A 174 -18.94 -1.27 0.39
N ASP A 175 -18.69 -2.20 -0.55
CA ASP A 175 -19.69 -2.64 -1.53
C ASP A 175 -20.90 -3.29 -0.80
N PRO A 176 -22.10 -2.67 -0.84
CA PRO A 176 -23.27 -3.17 -0.12
C PRO A 176 -23.82 -4.49 -0.69
N ASN A 177 -23.42 -4.87 -1.90
CA ASN A 177 -23.85 -6.07 -2.60
C ASN A 177 -22.93 -7.27 -2.37
N VAL A 178 -21.82 -7.07 -1.65
CA VAL A 178 -20.84 -8.09 -1.33
C VAL A 178 -20.86 -8.39 0.17
N ASP A 179 -20.81 -9.67 0.52
CA ASP A 179 -20.70 -10.13 1.90
C ASP A 179 -19.24 -10.45 2.23
N TYR A 180 -18.65 -9.60 3.08
CA TYR A 180 -17.28 -9.72 3.57
C TYR A 180 -17.16 -10.43 4.93
N SER A 181 -18.27 -10.95 5.50
CA SER A 181 -18.29 -11.53 6.85
C SER A 181 -17.30 -12.68 7.07
N ASN A 182 -16.90 -13.38 6.01
CA ASN A 182 -15.93 -14.46 6.04
C ASN A 182 -14.49 -14.01 5.74
N ILE A 183 -14.25 -12.72 5.51
CA ILE A 183 -12.92 -12.17 5.25
C ILE A 183 -12.25 -11.84 6.58
N GLU A 184 -11.09 -12.44 6.83
CA GLU A 184 -10.30 -12.17 8.04
C GLU A 184 -10.01 -10.66 8.19
N GLY A 185 -10.15 -10.14 9.40
CA GLY A 185 -9.91 -8.72 9.69
C GLY A 185 -11.04 -7.78 9.28
N TYR A 186 -12.14 -8.28 8.71
CA TYR A 186 -13.31 -7.46 8.38
C TYR A 186 -14.06 -7.00 9.63
N ASP A 187 -14.36 -5.70 9.69
CA ASP A 187 -15.22 -5.08 10.67
C ASP A 187 -16.51 -4.55 10.01
N PRO A 188 -17.68 -5.11 10.34
CA PRO A 188 -18.96 -4.68 9.76
C PRO A 188 -19.40 -3.27 10.19
N ALA A 189 -18.90 -2.74 11.31
CA ALA A 189 -19.28 -1.41 11.79
C ALA A 189 -18.61 -0.32 10.95
N THR A 190 -17.32 -0.49 10.67
CA THR A 190 -16.54 0.45 9.86
C THR A 190 -16.55 0.11 8.37
N LYS A 191 -16.97 -1.10 7.99
CA LYS A 191 -16.91 -1.64 6.61
C LYS A 191 -15.48 -1.63 6.06
N THR A 192 -14.54 -2.05 6.88
CA THR A 192 -13.12 -2.11 6.53
C THR A 192 -12.53 -3.46 6.88
N ILE A 193 -11.44 -3.82 6.23
CA ILE A 193 -10.60 -4.95 6.58
C ILE A 193 -9.29 -4.38 7.10
N VAL A 194 -8.90 -4.74 8.32
CA VAL A 194 -7.63 -4.30 8.93
C VAL A 194 -6.75 -5.52 9.15
N ARG A 195 -5.51 -5.48 8.65
CA ARG A 195 -4.54 -6.57 8.81
C ARG A 195 -3.12 -6.05 9.03
N PRO A 196 -2.29 -6.80 9.77
CA PRO A 196 -0.85 -6.55 9.81
C PRO A 196 -0.20 -6.95 8.49
N ILE A 197 0.49 -6.02 7.84
CA ILE A 197 1.29 -6.26 6.65
C ILE A 197 2.71 -6.57 7.10
N ALA A 198 3.24 -7.72 6.68
CA ALA A 198 4.62 -8.09 6.98
C ALA A 198 5.59 -7.22 6.19
N LEU A 199 6.60 -6.71 6.88
CA LEU A 199 7.66 -5.89 6.32
C LEU A 199 8.97 -6.68 6.29
N THR A 200 9.63 -6.69 5.12
CA THR A 200 11.05 -7.05 5.03
C THR A 200 11.86 -5.77 5.08
N VAL A 201 12.52 -5.53 6.22
CA VAL A 201 13.25 -4.29 6.49
C VAL A 201 14.73 -4.47 6.19
N PHE A 202 15.30 -3.52 5.45
CA PHE A 202 16.73 -3.46 5.11
C PHE A 202 17.41 -2.30 5.83
N ALA A 203 18.66 -2.50 6.26
CA ALA A 203 19.50 -1.42 6.77
C ALA A 203 19.68 -0.34 5.70
N ARG A 204 19.64 0.93 6.09
CA ARG A 204 19.83 2.05 5.17
C ARG A 204 21.30 2.24 4.84
N GLN A 205 21.61 2.69 3.63
CA GLN A 205 22.99 3.02 3.28
C GLN A 205 23.50 4.18 4.15
N ASN A 206 24.66 3.99 4.77
CA ASN A 206 25.37 5.04 5.51
C ASN A 206 26.26 5.86 4.56
N GLU A 207 26.64 7.06 5.00
CA GLU A 207 27.38 8.05 4.20
C GLU A 207 28.37 8.83 5.07
N TRP A 208 29.50 9.24 4.51
CA TRP A 208 30.40 10.21 5.13
C TRP A 208 29.78 11.62 5.02
N VAL A 209 29.69 12.33 6.15
CA VAL A 209 29.40 13.77 6.20
C VAL A 209 30.68 14.53 5.88
N ASP A 210 31.76 14.19 6.60
CA ASP A 210 33.11 14.65 6.33
C ASP A 210 34.00 13.46 5.98
N PHE A 211 34.65 13.54 4.82
CA PHE A 211 35.46 12.44 4.31
C PHE A 211 36.71 12.23 5.17
N PRO A 212 37.09 10.96 5.47
CA PRO A 212 38.25 10.70 6.31
C PRO A 212 39.56 11.25 5.74
N ALA A 213 40.35 11.90 6.60
CA ALA A 213 41.64 12.48 6.22
C ALA A 213 42.63 12.50 7.39
N ILE A 214 43.92 12.45 7.07
CA ILE A 214 45.03 12.64 8.01
C ILE A 214 46.17 13.35 7.28
N ALA A 215 46.76 14.35 7.93
CA ALA A 215 47.88 15.10 7.37
C ALA A 215 49.21 14.42 7.68
N ASP A 216 50.20 14.63 6.82
CA ASP A 216 51.60 14.29 7.07
C ASP A 216 52.17 15.14 8.22
N TRP A 217 53.24 14.66 8.86
CA TRP A 217 53.98 15.44 9.88
C TRP A 217 55.47 15.06 9.90
N THR A 218 56.29 15.80 10.64
CA THR A 218 57.71 15.48 10.79
C THR A 218 57.97 14.67 12.05
N TYR A 219 58.87 13.69 11.98
CA TYR A 219 59.35 12.93 13.13
C TYR A 219 59.81 13.88 14.26
N GLY A 220 59.36 13.61 15.49
CA GLY A 220 59.66 14.44 16.66
C GLY A 220 58.68 15.59 16.90
N GLU A 221 57.79 15.91 15.96
CA GLU A 221 56.67 16.85 16.16
C GLU A 221 55.44 16.15 16.78
N GLU A 222 54.46 16.94 17.23
CA GLU A 222 53.16 16.41 17.62
C GLU A 222 52.46 15.80 16.38
N GLY A 223 52.19 14.50 16.42
CA GLY A 223 51.59 13.79 15.28
C GLY A 223 50.17 14.25 14.96
N SER A 224 49.86 14.33 13.67
CA SER A 224 48.53 14.70 13.18
C SER A 224 47.44 13.77 13.72
N ASN A 225 46.24 14.33 13.93
CA ASN A 225 45.06 13.57 14.31
C ASN A 225 44.22 13.28 13.06
N PRO A 226 43.69 12.05 12.90
CA PRO A 226 42.77 11.75 11.83
C PRO A 226 41.44 12.50 12.05
N THR A 227 40.78 12.79 10.94
CA THR A 227 39.46 13.43 10.87
C THR A 227 38.53 12.56 10.04
N GLY A 228 37.23 12.73 10.22
CA GLY A 228 36.19 12.01 9.50
C GLY A 228 34.90 12.01 10.32
N GLU A 229 33.77 12.26 9.65
CA GLU A 229 32.44 12.26 10.28
C GLU A 229 31.51 11.42 9.44
N ALA A 230 30.88 10.42 10.05
CA ALA A 230 29.85 9.62 9.42
C ALA A 230 28.47 10.16 9.81
N LYS A 231 27.50 10.03 8.89
CA LYS A 231 26.11 10.41 9.13
C LYS A 231 25.49 9.61 10.28
N PHE A 232 25.85 8.33 10.37
CA PHE A 232 25.46 7.44 11.46
C PHE A 232 26.66 6.66 11.99
N GLY A 233 26.73 6.51 13.31
CA GLY A 233 27.80 5.77 14.00
C GLY A 233 29.04 6.61 14.29
N ALA A 234 29.91 6.10 15.16
CA ALA A 234 31.17 6.74 15.49
C ALA A 234 32.29 6.21 14.59
N VAL A 235 33.10 7.11 14.05
CA VAL A 235 34.22 6.75 13.18
C VAL A 235 35.35 6.16 14.03
N GLN A 236 35.83 5.00 13.62
CA GLN A 236 36.98 4.32 14.21
C GLN A 236 38.18 4.41 13.27
N PHE A 237 39.37 4.44 13.86
CA PHE A 237 40.62 4.62 13.14
C PHE A 237 41.61 3.53 13.51
N GLU A 238 42.12 2.83 12.51
CA GLU A 238 43.18 1.85 12.65
C GLU A 238 44.35 2.21 11.74
N TYR A 239 45.57 1.92 12.21
CA TYR A 239 46.79 2.22 11.49
C TYR A 239 47.44 0.94 10.99
N TYR A 240 48.00 0.99 9.78
CA TYR A 240 48.62 -0.13 9.11
C TYR A 240 49.95 0.31 8.49
N THR A 241 50.87 -0.64 8.34
CA THR A 241 52.00 -0.47 7.44
C THR A 241 51.50 -0.46 5.98
N VAL A 242 52.32 0.07 5.06
CA VAL A 242 52.02 0.01 3.62
C VAL A 242 51.84 -1.41 3.09
N ASP A 243 52.45 -2.40 3.75
CA ASP A 243 52.31 -3.83 3.45
C ASP A 243 51.05 -4.47 4.07
N GLY A 244 50.20 -3.68 4.74
CA GLY A 244 48.93 -4.12 5.32
C GLY A 244 49.02 -4.76 6.71
N GLN A 245 50.13 -4.59 7.44
CA GLN A 245 50.22 -5.08 8.82
C GLN A 245 49.60 -4.08 9.80
N ARG A 246 48.63 -4.53 10.59
CA ARG A 246 47.97 -3.71 11.61
C ARG A 246 48.95 -3.29 12.70
N LEU A 247 48.95 -2.00 13.04
CA LEU A 247 49.70 -1.42 14.14
C LEU A 247 48.84 -1.36 15.42
N SER A 248 49.49 -1.39 16.58
CA SER A 248 48.83 -1.29 17.89
C SER A 248 48.36 0.13 18.24
N GLY A 249 48.77 1.13 17.46
CA GLY A 249 48.42 2.53 17.65
C GLY A 249 49.00 3.40 16.54
N ARG A 250 48.89 4.71 16.72
CA ARG A 250 49.43 5.70 15.77
C ARG A 250 50.96 5.53 15.66
N PRO A 251 51.51 5.37 14.44
CA PRO A 251 52.96 5.26 14.25
C PRO A 251 53.66 6.55 14.65
N THR A 252 54.91 6.43 15.11
CA THR A 252 55.75 7.57 15.50
C THR A 252 57.03 7.68 14.70
N ASP A 253 57.50 6.57 14.13
CA ASP A 253 58.75 6.53 13.35
C ASP A 253 58.56 7.11 11.96
N ALA A 254 59.62 7.68 11.39
CA ALA A 254 59.58 8.19 10.02
C ALA A 254 59.28 7.04 9.03
N GLY A 255 58.34 7.26 8.12
CA GLY A 255 57.87 6.24 7.18
C GLY A 255 56.54 6.60 6.55
N THR A 256 56.11 5.78 5.58
CA THR A 256 54.77 5.88 4.98
C THR A 256 53.86 4.84 5.62
N TYR A 257 52.64 5.24 5.94
CA TYR A 257 51.65 4.44 6.64
C TYR A 257 50.27 4.58 6.01
N VAL A 258 49.37 3.71 6.45
CA VAL A 258 47.98 3.66 6.02
C VAL A 258 47.07 3.85 7.23
N LEU A 259 46.08 4.71 7.10
CA LEU A 259 44.95 4.89 8.03
C LEU A 259 43.72 4.22 7.41
N TYR A 260 43.09 3.30 8.11
CA TYR A 260 41.77 2.78 7.78
C TYR A 260 40.74 3.41 8.72
N ALA A 261 39.87 4.24 8.15
CA ALA A 261 38.74 4.86 8.84
C ALA A 261 37.47 4.08 8.53
N TYR A 262 36.72 3.65 9.54
CA TYR A 262 35.54 2.82 9.33
C TYR A 262 34.44 3.06 10.36
N VAL A 263 33.24 2.60 10.02
CA VAL A 263 32.09 2.53 10.92
C VAL A 263 31.52 1.12 10.79
N ASP A 264 31.37 0.42 11.92
CA ASP A 264 30.74 -0.89 11.93
C ASP A 264 29.29 -0.82 11.44
N ALA A 265 28.86 -1.85 10.72
CA ALA A 265 27.47 -1.99 10.33
C ALA A 265 26.59 -2.21 11.57
N SER A 266 25.33 -1.79 11.48
CA SER A 266 24.29 -2.08 12.47
C SER A 266 23.01 -2.56 11.78
N ASP A 267 22.01 -2.94 12.57
CA ASP A 267 20.69 -3.28 12.02
C ASP A 267 20.00 -2.08 11.35
N ALA A 268 20.40 -0.85 11.70
CA ALA A 268 19.82 0.38 11.16
C ALA A 268 20.52 0.88 9.88
N TYR A 269 21.83 0.66 9.75
CA TYR A 269 22.61 1.19 8.63
C TYR A 269 23.80 0.32 8.24
N THR A 270 24.19 0.39 6.96
CA THR A 270 25.38 -0.30 6.45
C THR A 270 26.66 0.29 7.02
N GLY A 271 27.70 -0.52 7.18
CA GLY A 271 29.02 -0.01 7.59
C GLY A 271 29.67 0.90 6.53
N LEU A 272 30.71 1.62 6.95
CA LEU A 272 31.57 2.43 6.08
C LEU A 272 33.03 2.00 6.27
N GLY A 273 33.85 2.17 5.25
CA GLY A 273 35.29 1.89 5.32
C GLY A 273 36.03 2.65 4.24
N GLU A 274 37.12 3.31 4.60
CA GLU A 274 37.90 4.16 3.72
C GLU A 274 39.39 4.14 4.11
N VAL A 275 40.28 4.22 3.12
CA VAL A 275 41.73 4.07 3.31
C VAL A 275 42.44 5.36 2.91
N GLN A 276 43.25 5.91 3.82
CA GLN A 276 44.07 7.09 3.60
C GLN A 276 45.56 6.75 3.77
N SER A 277 46.43 7.35 2.96
CA SER A 277 47.88 7.22 3.14
C SER A 277 48.46 8.52 3.68
N PHE A 278 49.45 8.42 4.56
CA PHE A 278 50.19 9.56 5.10
C PHE A 278 51.66 9.19 5.35
N THR A 279 52.50 10.20 5.47
CA THR A 279 53.94 10.07 5.68
C THR A 279 54.37 10.85 6.91
N ILE A 280 55.19 10.18 7.74
CA ILE A 280 55.97 10.82 8.79
C ILE A 280 57.35 11.12 8.20
N HIS A 281 57.62 12.39 7.90
CA HIS A 281 58.86 12.80 7.29
C HIS A 281 60.02 12.72 8.29
N PRO A 282 61.23 12.29 7.86
CA PRO A 282 62.41 12.37 8.72
C PRO A 282 62.69 13.80 9.18
N GLN A 283 63.10 13.96 10.44
CA GLN A 283 63.54 15.26 10.95
C GLN A 283 64.88 15.63 10.31
N VAL A 284 64.94 16.79 9.63
CA VAL A 284 66.18 17.32 9.06
C VAL A 284 66.88 18.19 10.11
N LEU A 285 68.00 17.71 10.66
CA LEU A 285 68.87 18.50 11.53
C LEU A 285 69.67 19.49 10.67
N LYS A 286 69.42 20.79 10.82
CA LYS A 286 70.04 21.80 9.96
C LYS A 286 71.44 22.25 10.39
N ASP A 287 71.84 22.10 11.64
CA ASP A 287 73.20 22.40 12.08
C ASP A 287 73.49 21.64 13.37
N ILE A 288 74.44 20.70 13.36
CA ILE A 288 75.02 20.21 14.61
C ILE A 288 76.15 21.18 14.96
N ALA A 289 76.02 21.87 16.10
CA ALA A 289 77.04 22.81 16.54
C ALA A 289 78.39 22.09 16.67
N THR A 290 79.38 22.51 15.88
CA THR A 290 80.73 21.97 15.98
C THR A 290 81.27 22.26 17.39
N PRO A 291 81.62 21.24 18.19
CA PRO A 291 82.11 21.45 19.54
C PRO A 291 83.46 22.17 19.52
N THR A 292 83.64 23.06 20.48
CA THR A 292 84.95 23.61 20.84
C THR A 292 85.50 22.86 22.05
N ALA A 293 86.77 22.49 22.02
CA ALA A 293 87.47 21.88 23.15
C ALA A 293 88.82 22.58 23.37
N PHE A 294 89.28 22.60 24.63
CA PHE A 294 90.54 23.24 25.01
C PHE A 294 91.57 22.16 25.37
N GLY A 295 92.66 22.11 24.62
CA GLY A 295 93.82 21.26 24.88
C GLY A 295 95.11 22.07 25.07
N LYS A 296 96.15 21.44 25.60
CA LYS A 296 97.49 22.01 25.69
C LYS A 296 98.37 21.50 24.55
N VAL A 297 99.28 22.34 24.07
CA VAL A 297 100.30 21.94 23.09
C VAL A 297 101.09 20.74 23.63
N GLY A 298 101.25 19.71 22.80
CA GLY A 298 101.95 18.47 23.12
C GLY A 298 101.06 17.32 23.61
N GLN A 299 99.76 17.54 23.83
CA GLN A 299 98.80 16.46 24.15
C GLN A 299 98.31 15.76 22.87
N THR A 300 97.92 14.49 22.98
CA THR A 300 97.19 13.82 21.89
C THR A 300 95.71 14.21 21.93
N LEU A 301 95.04 14.23 20.78
CA LEU A 301 93.62 14.58 20.71
C LEU A 301 92.76 13.68 21.63
N SER A 302 93.10 12.40 21.81
CA SER A 302 92.40 11.49 22.74
C SER A 302 92.40 11.93 24.21
N GLU A 303 93.35 12.78 24.61
CA GLU A 303 93.42 13.33 25.97
C GLU A 303 92.51 14.56 26.15
N ILE A 304 91.95 15.09 25.06
CA ILE A 304 91.08 16.26 25.06
C ILE A 304 89.63 15.78 25.03
N PRO A 305 88.85 16.00 26.10
CA PRO A 305 87.46 15.56 26.15
C PRO A 305 86.62 16.38 25.19
N LEU A 306 85.83 15.68 24.37
CA LEU A 306 84.77 16.26 23.56
C LEU A 306 83.41 16.11 24.27
N PRO A 307 82.42 16.97 23.96
CA PRO A 307 81.04 16.76 24.41
C PRO A 307 80.52 15.39 23.99
N THR A 308 79.63 14.83 24.82
CA THR A 308 79.01 13.52 24.57
C THR A 308 78.43 13.43 23.17
N GLY A 309 78.76 12.36 22.45
CA GLY A 309 78.32 12.12 21.07
C GLY A 309 79.34 12.49 19.99
N TRP A 310 80.45 13.12 20.37
CA TRP A 310 81.55 13.44 19.47
C TRP A 310 82.81 12.66 19.79
N SER A 311 83.59 12.37 18.76
CA SER A 311 84.88 11.71 18.83
C SER A 311 85.89 12.39 17.92
N TRP A 312 87.17 12.36 18.27
CA TRP A 312 88.21 12.83 17.38
C TRP A 312 88.39 11.82 16.25
N LYS A 313 88.41 12.29 15.00
CA LYS A 313 88.67 11.41 13.85
C LYS A 313 90.07 10.80 13.90
N ASN A 314 91.05 11.57 14.38
CA ASN A 314 92.45 11.16 14.51
C ASN A 314 92.94 11.28 15.97
N PRO A 315 92.54 10.37 16.86
CA PRO A 315 92.76 10.52 18.31
C PRO A 315 94.25 10.57 18.74
N GLN A 316 95.18 10.09 17.91
CA GLN A 316 96.61 10.06 18.21
C GLN A 316 97.38 11.29 17.70
N GLU A 317 96.71 12.22 17.02
CA GLU A 317 97.31 13.46 16.54
C GLU A 317 97.72 14.35 17.72
N ILE A 318 98.89 15.00 17.63
CA ILE A 318 99.43 15.86 18.69
C ILE A 318 99.04 17.32 18.42
N VAL A 319 98.58 18.02 19.44
CA VAL A 319 98.25 19.46 19.32
C VAL A 319 99.54 20.29 19.23
N HIS A 320 99.62 21.14 18.20
CA HIS A 320 100.73 22.05 17.95
C HIS A 320 100.28 23.52 18.04
N SER A 321 101.22 24.43 18.30
CA SER A 321 100.94 25.87 18.28
C SER A 321 100.45 26.31 16.89
N GLN A 322 99.32 27.01 16.82
CA GLN A 322 98.63 27.47 15.60
C GLN A 322 97.83 26.40 14.83
N ASN A 323 97.62 25.20 15.41
CA ASN A 323 96.76 24.17 14.83
C ASN A 323 95.36 24.21 15.48
N ASP A 324 94.57 25.21 15.11
CA ASP A 324 93.36 25.60 15.85
C ASP A 324 92.08 24.85 15.39
N THR A 325 92.21 23.87 14.48
CA THR A 325 91.05 23.13 13.94
C THR A 325 91.41 21.67 13.66
N HIS A 326 90.59 20.74 14.16
CA HIS A 326 90.79 19.30 13.98
C HIS A 326 89.45 18.62 13.63
N GLU A 327 89.50 17.51 12.90
CA GLU A 327 88.31 16.79 12.45
C GLU A 327 87.72 15.88 13.55
N ILE A 328 86.40 15.87 13.62
CA ILE A 328 85.59 15.11 14.57
C ILE A 328 84.56 14.25 13.83
N VAL A 329 84.09 13.19 14.46
CA VAL A 329 83.04 12.26 14.01
C VAL A 329 82.05 12.03 15.13
#